data_AF-A0A931X0D1-F1
#
_entry.id   AF-A0A931X0D1-F1
#
_cell.length_a   1.000
_cell.length_b   1.000
_cell.length_c   1.000
_cell.angle_alpha   90.00
_cell.angle_beta   90.00
_cell.angle_gamma   90.00
#
_symmetry.space_group_name_H-M   'P 1'
#
loop_
_entity.id
_entity.type
_entity.pdbx_description
1 polymer ?
#
loop_
_entity_poly.entity_id
_entity_poly.type
_entity_poly.pdbx_seq_one_letter_code
_entity_poly.pdbx_strand_id
1 'polypeptide(L)'
;MARKRSSTSRKPAAGVILLVAGLLLSLSFLPKATGLAVVLGRWQRLLLGDLALLLPMATAAAGAYLIVAGGKARVTRGIVAITAFMLAGVTAYHARVAPGSEIVAGKSSGLIGGGLVWAVRASLGEIGLWVVISVAVIGGIALASRLSLLELLDLVKNAVSAALASLRAGAAALAAGFTRLAQLMMLRLARHTVPVTEPSLPPPSPVEQMAAVATVEPPNAEVESRARRPRPEPAKADSTQESLKLEVPSGGYQLPHLSLLTDLPAIRGKGKTDPAEVARALEQTLASFDVEARVIRWEQGPVVTRFEVQPAPGVRVQKISSLTNDIALALAAPSVRIEAPIPGKSAVGIELPNQKTSLVHIKEILSTEEYQRATTPLVVAVGKDIAGHPILADLAEMPHLLLAGA
;
A
#
# COMPACT_ATOMS: atom_id res chain seq x y z
N MET A 1 75.41 -19.85 1.41
CA MET A 1 74.27 -19.39 2.22
C MET A 1 73.76 -18.06 1.68
N ALA A 2 72.71 -18.07 0.82
CA ALA A 2 72.14 -16.86 0.24
C ALA A 2 70.89 -16.45 1.03
N ARG A 3 70.99 -15.32 1.73
CA ARG A 3 69.94 -14.75 2.59
C ARG A 3 68.82 -14.19 1.71
N LYS A 4 67.72 -14.95 1.57
CA LYS A 4 66.50 -14.56 0.87
C LYS A 4 65.90 -13.35 1.58
N ARG A 5 66.10 -12.14 1.04
CA ARG A 5 65.45 -10.91 1.50
C ARG A 5 63.94 -11.15 1.47
N SER A 6 63.33 -11.18 2.66
CA SER A 6 61.88 -11.22 2.81
C SER A 6 61.31 -9.93 2.22
N SER A 7 60.55 -10.04 1.13
CA SER A 7 59.67 -8.96 0.71
C SER A 7 58.68 -8.76 1.86
N THR A 8 58.87 -7.72 2.65
CA THR A 8 57.93 -7.28 3.66
C THR A 8 56.59 -7.06 2.96
N SER A 9 55.66 -7.97 3.21
CA SER A 9 54.32 -7.94 2.64
C SER A 9 53.72 -6.58 2.93
N ARG A 10 53.45 -5.76 1.90
CA ARG A 10 52.80 -4.44 2.02
C ARG A 10 51.31 -4.51 2.44
N LYS A 11 50.74 -5.72 2.52
CA LYS A 11 49.32 -5.97 2.82
C LYS A 11 48.82 -5.52 4.21
N PRO A 12 49.54 -5.69 5.33
CA PRO A 12 49.08 -5.21 6.63
C PRO A 12 49.12 -3.68 6.72
N ALA A 13 50.08 -3.01 6.07
CA ALA A 13 50.08 -1.55 5.96
C ALA A 13 48.85 -1.05 5.17
N ALA A 14 48.52 -1.71 4.05
CA ALA A 14 47.29 -1.43 3.30
C ALA A 14 46.02 -1.69 4.14
N GLY A 15 46.02 -2.72 4.99
CA GLY A 15 44.92 -3.03 5.90
C GLY A 15 44.66 -1.91 6.93
N VAL A 16 45.73 -1.37 7.53
CA VAL A 16 45.62 -0.21 8.44
C VAL A 16 45.07 1.01 7.72
N ILE A 17 45.55 1.30 6.50
CA ILE A 17 45.04 2.42 5.70
C ILE A 17 43.53 2.26 5.42
N LEU A 18 43.08 1.07 5.03
CA LEU A 18 41.66 0.80 4.77
C LEU A 18 40.80 0.89 6.03
N LEU A 19 41.33 0.45 7.18
CA LEU A 19 40.62 0.53 8.46
C LEU A 19 40.46 1.99 8.89
N VAL A 20 41.53 2.80 8.77
CA VAL A 20 41.48 4.25 9.04
C VAL A 20 40.53 4.94 8.07
N ALA A 21 40.56 4.60 6.78
CA ALA A 21 39.64 5.15 5.79
C ALA A 21 38.17 4.82 6.12
N GLY A 22 37.87 3.57 6.50
CA GLY A 22 36.52 3.18 6.93
C GLY A 22 36.05 3.95 8.17
N LEU A 23 36.95 4.17 9.14
CA LEU A 23 36.63 4.95 10.33
C LEU A 23 36.39 6.44 10.01
N LEU A 24 37.19 7.03 9.12
CA LEU A 24 36.99 8.40 8.62
C LEU A 24 35.68 8.54 7.85
N LEU A 25 35.33 7.55 7.02
CA LEU A 25 34.06 7.51 6.31
C LEU A 25 32.87 7.39 7.28
N SER A 26 33.01 6.68 8.41
CA SER A 26 31.96 6.59 9.44
C SER A 26 31.68 7.92 10.14
N LEU A 27 32.66 8.83 10.22
CA LEU A 27 32.47 10.15 10.84
C LEU A 27 31.36 10.96 10.17
N SER A 28 31.04 10.69 8.90
CA SER A 28 29.96 11.38 8.19
C SER A 28 28.54 11.07 8.71
N PHE A 29 28.39 10.04 9.55
CA PHE A 29 27.09 9.67 10.15
C PHE A 29 26.89 10.22 11.55
N LEU A 30 27.87 10.91 12.12
CA LEU A 30 27.73 11.51 13.44
C LEU A 30 26.79 12.73 13.38
N PRO A 31 25.85 12.89 14.34
CA PRO A 31 24.85 13.96 14.31
C PRO A 31 25.46 15.37 14.42
N LYS A 32 26.70 15.51 14.90
CA LYS A 32 27.43 16.78 15.01
C LYS A 32 28.55 16.94 13.96
N ALA A 33 28.55 16.14 12.91
CA ALA A 33 29.57 16.22 11.87
C ALA A 33 29.52 17.58 11.14
N THR A 34 30.68 18.21 10.94
CA THR A 34 30.83 19.47 10.20
C THR A 34 31.95 19.36 9.16
N GLY A 35 31.98 20.29 8.20
CA GLY A 35 33.04 20.36 7.18
C GLY A 35 33.10 19.15 6.25
N LEU A 36 34.31 18.59 6.07
CA LEU A 36 34.61 17.53 5.10
C LEU A 36 33.80 16.23 5.34
N ALA A 37 33.46 15.93 6.60
CA ALA A 37 32.64 14.77 6.95
C ALA A 37 31.22 14.86 6.36
N VAL A 38 30.61 16.05 6.32
CA VAL A 38 29.29 16.26 5.71
C VAL A 38 29.35 16.07 4.19
N VAL A 39 30.42 16.56 3.56
CA VAL A 39 30.65 16.40 2.11
C VAL A 39 30.81 14.93 1.76
N LEU A 40 31.63 14.18 2.52
CA LEU A 40 31.78 12.73 2.35
C LEU A 40 30.44 12.01 2.52
N GLY A 41 29.64 12.36 3.53
CA GLY A 41 28.32 11.76 3.75
C GLY A 41 27.36 11.99 2.59
N ARG A 42 27.37 13.19 1.99
CA ARG A 42 26.59 13.49 0.77
C ARG A 42 27.00 12.60 -0.39
N TRP A 43 28.31 12.43 -0.63
CA TRP A 43 28.82 11.55 -1.68
C TRP A 43 28.44 10.09 -1.45
N GLN A 44 28.54 9.59 -0.20
CA GLN A 44 28.14 8.23 0.13
C GLN A 44 26.65 7.98 -0.12
N ARG A 45 25.78 8.90 0.29
CA ARG A 45 24.33 8.82 0.04
C ARG A 45 23.98 8.99 -1.44
N LEU A 46 24.72 9.80 -2.18
CA LEU A 46 24.55 9.92 -3.64
C LEU A 46 24.85 8.59 -4.33
N LEU A 47 25.90 7.89 -3.92
CA LEU A 47 26.33 6.64 -4.55
C LEU A 47 25.47 5.44 -4.15
N LEU A 48 25.13 5.30 -2.87
CA LEU A 48 24.53 4.10 -2.28
C LEU A 48 23.15 4.31 -1.64
N GLY A 49 22.61 5.53 -1.68
CA GLY A 49 21.30 5.84 -1.14
C GLY A 49 21.24 5.65 0.38
N ASP A 50 20.18 4.98 0.84
CA ASP A 50 19.97 4.66 2.27
C ASP A 50 20.98 3.63 2.79
N LEU A 51 21.64 2.89 1.89
CA LEU A 51 22.70 1.93 2.23
C LEU A 51 24.09 2.56 2.30
N ALA A 52 24.19 3.89 2.38
CA ALA A 52 25.46 4.61 2.52
C ALA A 52 26.37 4.07 3.63
N LEU A 53 25.80 3.55 4.74
CA LEU A 53 26.56 2.98 5.87
C LEU A 53 27.30 1.69 5.50
N LEU A 54 26.92 0.99 4.43
CA LEU A 54 27.61 -0.23 4.01
C LEU A 54 29.03 0.05 3.52
N LEU A 55 29.30 1.22 2.95
CA LEU A 55 30.63 1.57 2.44
C LEU A 55 31.70 1.67 3.55
N PRO A 56 31.50 2.45 4.64
CA PRO A 56 32.45 2.46 5.74
C PRO A 56 32.56 1.10 6.42
N MET A 57 31.46 0.35 6.57
CA MET A 57 31.51 -1.00 7.16
C MET A 57 32.33 -1.97 6.31
N ALA A 58 32.11 -2.01 4.99
CA ALA A 58 32.82 -2.90 4.08
C ALA A 58 34.31 -2.55 3.99
N THR A 59 34.66 -1.27 3.94
CA THR A 59 36.06 -0.81 3.92
C THR A 59 36.79 -1.12 5.23
N ALA A 60 36.14 -0.89 6.38
CA ALA A 60 36.69 -1.25 7.69
C ALA A 60 36.85 -2.78 7.84
N ALA A 61 35.86 -3.57 7.42
CA ALA A 61 35.93 -5.03 7.46
C ALA A 61 37.05 -5.58 6.56
N ALA A 62 37.22 -5.04 5.36
CA ALA A 62 38.31 -5.40 4.46
C ALA A 62 39.69 -5.04 5.05
N GLY A 63 39.80 -3.86 5.66
CA GLY A 63 41.01 -3.43 6.37
C GLY A 63 41.37 -4.37 7.53
N ALA A 64 40.39 -4.68 8.39
CA ALA A 64 40.55 -5.62 9.50
C ALA A 64 40.95 -7.02 9.00
N TYR A 65 40.33 -7.52 7.93
CA TYR A 65 40.69 -8.79 7.33
C TYR A 65 42.14 -8.83 6.84
N LEU A 66 42.62 -7.77 6.17
CA LEU A 66 44.00 -7.68 5.69
C LEU A 66 45.02 -7.63 6.84
N ILE A 67 44.67 -7.00 7.96
CA ILE A 67 45.51 -6.97 9.17
C ILE A 67 45.60 -8.38 9.77
N VAL A 68 44.45 -9.03 10.01
CA VAL A 68 44.38 -10.36 10.63
C VAL A 68 45.02 -11.44 9.74
N ALA A 69 44.77 -11.39 8.44
CA ALA A 69 45.33 -12.35 7.49
C ALA A 69 46.80 -12.07 7.13
N GLY A 70 47.29 -10.85 7.40
CA GLY A 70 48.64 -10.40 7.10
C GLY A 70 49.05 -10.65 5.65
N GLY A 71 50.28 -11.15 5.44
CA GLY A 71 50.77 -11.49 4.09
C GLY A 71 50.05 -12.63 3.38
N LYS A 72 49.27 -13.42 4.14
CA LYS A 72 48.56 -14.62 3.64
C LYS A 72 47.13 -14.33 3.18
N ALA A 73 46.69 -13.06 3.18
CA ALA A 73 45.38 -12.66 2.67
C ALA A 73 45.17 -13.20 1.25
N ARG A 74 44.10 -14.00 1.10
CA ARG A 74 43.65 -14.62 -0.15
C ARG A 74 42.13 -14.52 -0.19
N VAL A 75 41.57 -14.35 -1.39
CA VAL A 75 40.11 -14.39 -1.58
C VAL A 75 39.65 -15.83 -1.32
N THR A 76 38.98 -16.05 -0.20
CA THR A 76 38.41 -17.37 0.15
C THR A 76 36.99 -17.48 -0.39
N ARG A 77 36.49 -18.72 -0.54
CA ARG A 77 35.08 -18.96 -0.93
C ARG A 77 34.10 -18.24 -0.01
N GLY A 78 34.40 -18.17 1.28
CA GLY A 78 33.58 -17.43 2.26
C GLY A 78 33.50 -15.93 1.99
N ILE A 79 34.60 -15.29 1.58
CA ILE A 79 34.58 -13.87 1.21
C ILE A 79 33.71 -13.67 -0.04
N VAL A 80 33.88 -14.51 -1.06
CA VAL A 80 33.05 -14.46 -2.28
C VAL A 80 31.58 -14.64 -1.95
N ALA A 81 31.25 -15.59 -1.07
CA ALA A 81 29.89 -15.82 -0.62
C ALA A 81 29.31 -14.60 0.10
N ILE A 82 30.03 -14.03 1.07
CA ILE A 82 29.60 -12.83 1.81
C ILE A 82 29.38 -11.66 0.85
N THR A 83 30.29 -11.43 -0.11
CA THR A 83 30.14 -10.38 -1.11
C THR A 83 28.92 -10.62 -2.01
N ALA A 84 28.67 -11.86 -2.44
CA ALA A 84 27.50 -12.22 -3.23
C ALA A 84 26.18 -11.97 -2.46
N PHE A 85 26.12 -12.37 -1.18
CA PHE A 85 24.98 -12.09 -0.31
C PHE A 85 24.76 -10.60 -0.08
N MET A 86 25.83 -9.84 0.17
CA MET A 86 25.74 -8.39 0.32
C MET A 86 25.19 -7.75 -0.95
N LEU A 87 25.70 -8.15 -2.12
CA LEU A 87 25.24 -7.63 -3.40
C LEU A 87 23.78 -7.97 -3.68
N ALA A 88 23.37 -9.22 -3.39
CA ALA A 88 21.98 -9.65 -3.52
C ALA A 88 21.05 -8.87 -2.58
N GLY A 89 21.46 -8.67 -1.32
CA GLY A 89 20.71 -7.91 -0.33
C GLY A 89 20.58 -6.43 -0.71
N VAL A 90 21.67 -5.80 -1.19
CA VAL A 90 21.64 -4.44 -1.73
C VAL A 90 20.66 -4.36 -2.90
N THR A 91 20.77 -5.27 -3.87
CA THR A 91 19.90 -5.29 -5.05
C THR A 91 18.43 -5.49 -4.65
N ALA A 92 18.14 -6.37 -3.70
CA ALA A 92 16.79 -6.62 -3.19
C ALA A 92 16.21 -5.42 -2.43
N TYR A 93 17.02 -4.70 -1.65
CA TYR A 93 16.59 -3.46 -1.00
C TYR A 93 16.19 -2.41 -2.04
N HIS A 94 16.99 -2.29 -3.09
CA HIS A 94 16.79 -1.32 -4.18
C HIS A 94 15.63 -1.71 -5.11
N ALA A 95 15.29 -2.99 -5.22
CA ALA A 95 14.15 -3.49 -5.98
C ALA A 95 12.80 -2.94 -5.47
N ARG A 96 12.73 -2.41 -4.25
CA ARG A 96 11.52 -1.76 -3.69
C ARG A 96 11.15 -0.46 -4.41
N VAL A 97 12.09 0.13 -5.16
CA VAL A 97 11.86 1.37 -5.89
C VAL A 97 11.10 1.06 -7.18
N ALA A 98 10.06 1.84 -7.47
CA ALA A 98 9.20 1.64 -8.63
C ALA A 98 9.99 1.79 -9.95
N PRO A 99 9.68 0.98 -10.98
CA PRO A 99 10.32 1.08 -12.29
C PRO A 99 10.27 2.51 -12.85
N GLY A 100 11.40 3.01 -13.38
CA GLY A 100 11.49 4.37 -13.91
C GLY A 100 11.84 5.46 -12.88
N SER A 101 11.91 5.11 -11.59
CA SER A 101 12.40 6.01 -10.53
C SER A 101 13.72 5.54 -9.90
N GLU A 102 14.39 4.57 -10.53
CA GLU A 102 15.55 3.89 -9.93
C GLU A 102 16.78 4.80 -9.78
N ILE A 103 17.02 5.70 -10.75
CA ILE A 103 18.20 6.58 -10.80
C ILE A 103 17.80 8.03 -10.48
N VAL A 104 17.10 8.24 -9.36
CA VAL A 104 16.82 9.59 -8.85
C VAL A 104 17.87 9.97 -7.81
N ALA A 105 18.74 10.91 -8.16
CA ALA A 105 19.80 11.39 -7.27
C ALA A 105 19.20 11.92 -5.95
N GLY A 106 19.62 11.35 -4.83
CA GLY A 106 19.18 11.76 -3.48
C GLY A 106 17.91 11.08 -2.96
N LYS A 107 17.32 10.12 -3.68
CA LYS A 107 16.32 9.17 -3.15
C LYS A 107 16.96 7.82 -2.80
N SER A 108 16.20 6.99 -2.09
CA SER A 108 16.59 5.78 -1.35
C SER A 108 17.55 4.79 -2.04
N SER A 109 17.63 4.78 -3.37
CA SER A 109 18.42 3.83 -4.17
C SER A 109 19.86 4.25 -4.51
N GLY A 110 20.22 5.53 -4.40
CA GLY A 110 21.52 6.01 -4.90
C GLY A 110 21.79 5.68 -6.38
N LEU A 111 22.97 6.08 -6.88
CA LEU A 111 23.33 5.88 -8.29
C LEU A 111 23.74 4.43 -8.61
N ILE A 112 24.47 3.77 -7.72
CA ILE A 112 25.04 2.45 -7.98
C ILE A 112 23.95 1.38 -7.86
N GLY A 113 23.22 1.37 -6.75
CA GLY A 113 22.15 0.39 -6.52
C GLY A 113 20.97 0.60 -7.48
N GLY A 114 20.55 1.85 -7.67
CA GLY A 114 19.56 2.23 -8.66
C GLY A 114 19.95 1.85 -10.10
N GLY A 115 21.18 2.17 -10.50
CA GLY A 115 21.70 1.83 -11.83
C GLY A 115 21.79 0.32 -12.08
N LEU A 116 22.17 -0.46 -11.07
CA LEU A 116 22.20 -1.92 -11.17
C LEU A 116 20.80 -2.51 -11.36
N VAL A 117 19.83 -2.08 -10.55
CA VAL A 117 18.43 -2.53 -10.67
C VAL A 117 17.84 -2.12 -12.01
N TRP A 118 18.06 -0.87 -12.44
CA TRP A 118 17.64 -0.39 -13.75
C TRP A 118 18.22 -1.23 -14.88
N ALA A 119 19.53 -1.53 -14.85
CA ALA A 119 20.18 -2.34 -15.89
C ALA A 119 19.61 -3.77 -15.96
N VAL A 120 19.34 -4.39 -14.81
CA VAL A 120 18.76 -5.74 -14.75
C VAL A 120 17.31 -5.73 -15.23
N ARG A 121 16.50 -4.76 -14.81
CA ARG A 121 15.11 -4.60 -15.27
C ARG A 121 15.02 -4.29 -16.76
N ALA A 122 15.90 -3.44 -17.27
CA ALA A 122 15.96 -3.12 -18.70
C ALA A 122 16.30 -4.34 -19.55
N SER A 123 17.10 -5.28 -19.01
CA SER A 123 17.55 -6.47 -19.74
C SER A 123 16.61 -7.67 -19.60
N LEU A 124 16.06 -7.91 -18.40
CA LEU A 124 15.36 -9.15 -18.05
C LEU A 124 13.93 -8.93 -17.51
N GLY A 125 13.48 -7.67 -17.41
CA GLY A 125 12.19 -7.30 -16.83
C GLY A 125 12.12 -7.51 -15.31
N GLU A 126 10.93 -7.29 -14.76
CA GLU A 126 10.69 -7.36 -13.30
C GLU A 126 10.90 -8.77 -12.75
N ILE A 127 10.44 -9.78 -13.48
CA ILE A 127 10.61 -11.19 -13.08
C ILE A 127 12.08 -11.57 -13.11
N GLY A 128 12.83 -11.11 -14.11
CA GLY A 128 14.25 -11.36 -14.26
C GLY A 128 15.09 -10.84 -13.09
N LEU A 129 14.74 -9.68 -12.54
CA LEU A 129 15.40 -9.13 -11.34
C LEU A 129 15.34 -10.09 -10.15
N TRP A 130 14.17 -10.63 -9.86
CA TRP A 130 13.98 -11.56 -8.75
C TRP A 130 14.70 -12.90 -8.98
N VAL A 131 14.78 -13.35 -10.23
CA VAL A 131 15.56 -14.53 -10.61
C VAL A 131 17.05 -14.28 -10.35
N VAL A 132 17.60 -13.14 -10.78
CA VAL A 132 19.02 -12.79 -10.56
C VAL A 132 19.34 -12.73 -9.06
N ILE A 133 18.50 -12.09 -8.26
CA ILE A 133 18.65 -12.04 -6.79
C ILE A 133 18.65 -13.45 -6.21
N SER A 134 17.69 -14.29 -6.62
CA SER A 134 17.57 -15.67 -6.13
C SER A 134 18.79 -16.52 -6.47
N VAL A 135 19.30 -16.41 -7.70
CA VAL A 135 20.52 -17.10 -8.13
C VAL A 135 21.74 -16.62 -7.35
N ALA A 136 21.87 -15.31 -7.09
CA ALA A 136 22.96 -14.77 -6.29
C ALA A 136 22.92 -15.24 -4.84
N VAL A 137 21.73 -15.31 -4.23
CA VAL A 137 21.52 -15.85 -2.88
C VAL A 137 21.86 -17.35 -2.83
N ILE A 138 21.33 -18.15 -3.76
CA ILE A 138 21.57 -19.60 -3.81
C ILE A 138 23.06 -19.87 -4.06
N GLY A 139 23.67 -19.16 -5.00
CA GLY A 139 25.11 -19.24 -5.27
C GLY A 139 25.94 -18.84 -4.06
N GLY A 140 25.52 -17.80 -3.32
CA GLY A 140 26.12 -17.39 -2.05
C GLY A 140 26.03 -18.49 -0.99
N ILE A 141 24.85 -19.10 -0.80
CA ILE A 141 24.65 -20.23 0.13
C ILE A 141 25.54 -21.41 -0.29
N ALA A 142 25.57 -21.76 -1.58
CA ALA A 142 26.36 -22.87 -2.10
C ALA A 142 27.87 -22.63 -1.96
N LEU A 143 28.34 -21.38 -2.05
CA LEU A 143 29.74 -21.03 -1.82
C LEU A 143 30.11 -20.98 -0.34
N ALA A 144 29.17 -20.56 0.53
CA ALA A 144 29.35 -20.50 1.98
C ALA A 144 29.29 -21.90 2.61
N SER A 145 28.40 -22.75 2.10
CA SER A 145 28.24 -24.13 2.52
C SER A 145 29.34 -24.96 1.86
N ARG A 146 29.95 -25.89 2.59
CA ARG A 146 30.73 -26.97 1.93
C ARG A 146 29.83 -27.99 1.21
N LEU A 147 28.51 -27.75 1.25
CA LEU A 147 27.47 -28.61 0.74
C LEU A 147 27.38 -28.48 -0.78
N SER A 148 27.28 -29.62 -1.43
CA SER A 148 27.04 -29.73 -2.87
C SER A 148 25.62 -29.28 -3.22
N LEU A 149 25.40 -28.88 -4.47
CA LEU A 149 24.10 -28.41 -4.98
C LEU A 149 22.98 -29.46 -4.76
N LEU A 150 23.33 -30.75 -4.73
CA LEU A 150 22.41 -31.86 -4.50
C LEU A 150 21.93 -31.91 -3.04
N GLU A 151 22.82 -31.66 -2.07
CA GLU A 151 22.46 -31.64 -0.64
C GLU A 151 21.55 -30.45 -0.30
N LEU A 152 21.74 -29.31 -0.99
CA LEU A 152 20.83 -28.16 -0.87
C LEU A 152 19.43 -28.50 -1.36
N LEU A 153 19.33 -29.24 -2.48
CA LEU A 153 18.06 -29.68 -3.03
C LEU A 153 17.33 -30.63 -2.08
N ASP A 154 18.06 -31.53 -1.44
CA ASP A 154 17.49 -32.46 -0.47
C ASP A 154 17.04 -31.75 0.81
N LEU A 155 17.78 -30.74 1.27
CA LEU A 155 17.35 -29.90 2.40
C LEU A 155 16.04 -29.14 2.09
N VAL A 156 15.93 -28.56 0.90
CA VAL A 156 14.71 -27.87 0.46
C VAL A 156 13.54 -28.84 0.32
N LYS A 157 13.74 -30.00 -0.32
CA LYS A 157 12.71 -31.05 -0.41
C LYS A 157 12.23 -31.48 0.97
N ASN A 158 13.14 -31.70 1.90
CA ASN A 158 12.80 -32.12 3.27
C ASN A 158 12.02 -31.02 4.00
N ALA A 159 12.43 -29.75 3.89
CA ALA A 159 11.71 -28.62 4.47
C ALA A 159 10.29 -28.45 3.90
N VAL A 160 10.15 -28.54 2.57
CA VAL A 160 8.84 -28.43 1.89
C VAL A 160 7.93 -29.60 2.28
N SER A 161 8.45 -30.83 2.31
CA SER A 161 7.67 -32.00 2.71
C SER A 161 7.21 -31.92 4.17
N ALA A 162 8.06 -31.41 5.07
CA ALA A 162 7.71 -31.19 6.47
C ALA A 162 6.62 -30.11 6.63
N ALA A 163 6.72 -29.02 5.88
CA ALA A 163 5.70 -27.96 5.86
C ALA A 163 4.36 -28.44 5.30
N LEU A 164 4.38 -29.27 4.25
CA LEU A 164 3.16 -29.84 3.68
C LEU A 164 2.51 -30.86 4.64
N ALA A 165 3.33 -31.65 5.34
CA ALA A 165 2.86 -32.60 6.34
C ALA A 165 2.21 -31.88 7.54
N SER A 166 2.80 -30.77 8.02
CA SER A 166 2.22 -29.99 9.12
C SER A 166 0.91 -29.30 8.72
N LEU A 167 0.79 -28.82 7.46
CA LEU A 167 -0.48 -28.29 6.93
C LEU A 167 -1.57 -29.36 6.86
N ARG A 168 -1.22 -30.56 6.36
CA ARG A 168 -2.16 -31.68 6.25
C ARG A 168 -2.62 -32.16 7.63
N ALA A 169 -1.72 -32.21 8.60
CA ALA A 169 -2.05 -32.55 9.99
C ALA A 169 -2.97 -31.49 10.64
N GLY A 170 -2.70 -30.20 10.42
CA GLY A 170 -3.56 -29.10 10.90
C GLY A 170 -4.97 -29.14 10.31
N ALA A 171 -5.10 -29.44 9.02
CA ALA A 171 -6.40 -29.60 8.36
C ALA A 171 -7.20 -30.79 8.93
N ALA A 172 -6.54 -31.93 9.19
CA ALA A 172 -7.17 -33.10 9.79
C ALA A 172 -7.66 -32.83 11.22
N ALA A 173 -6.88 -32.09 12.02
CA ALA A 173 -7.27 -31.71 13.38
C ALA A 173 -8.50 -30.79 13.41
N LEU A 174 -8.58 -29.83 12.48
CA LEU A 174 -9.73 -28.94 12.34
C LEU A 174 -10.99 -29.71 11.92
N ALA A 175 -10.86 -30.64 10.97
CA ALA A 175 -11.98 -31.49 10.54
C ALA A 175 -12.52 -32.34 11.70
N ALA A 176 -11.63 -32.95 12.48
CA ALA A 176 -12.01 -33.73 13.67
C ALA A 176 -12.67 -32.86 14.76
N GLY A 177 -12.22 -31.62 14.94
CA GLY A 177 -12.85 -30.65 15.84
C GLY A 177 -14.27 -30.30 15.43
N PHE A 178 -14.51 -30.09 14.13
CA PHE A 178 -15.83 -29.77 13.58
C PHE A 178 -16.83 -30.93 13.78
N THR A 179 -16.39 -32.18 13.59
CA THR A 179 -17.23 -33.36 13.83
C THR A 179 -17.64 -33.52 15.30
N ARG A 180 -16.74 -33.22 16.24
CA ARG A 180 -17.04 -33.27 17.68
C ARG A 180 -18.03 -32.17 18.10
N LEU A 181 -17.89 -30.98 17.53
CA LEU A 181 -18.81 -29.87 17.78
C LEU A 181 -20.21 -30.18 17.25
N ALA A 182 -20.31 -30.75 16.04
CA ALA A 182 -21.58 -31.19 15.46
C ALA A 182 -22.28 -32.27 16.29
N GLN A 183 -21.52 -33.26 16.80
CA GLN A 183 -22.05 -34.28 17.71
C GLN A 183 -22.62 -33.69 19.01
N LEU A 184 -21.90 -32.75 19.63
CA LEU A 184 -22.37 -32.08 20.85
C LEU A 184 -23.63 -31.23 20.60
N MET A 185 -23.73 -30.61 19.42
CA MET A 185 -24.87 -29.79 19.04
C MET A 185 -26.12 -30.65 18.79
N MET A 186 -25.96 -31.80 18.12
CA MET A 186 -27.04 -32.79 17.93
C MET A 186 -27.57 -33.34 19.26
N LEU A 187 -26.69 -33.62 20.23
CA LEU A 187 -27.09 -34.06 21.58
C LEU A 187 -27.84 -32.97 22.36
N ARG A 188 -27.59 -31.69 22.08
CA ARG A 188 -28.30 -30.55 22.70
C ARG A 188 -29.70 -30.36 22.12
N LEU A 189 -29.86 -30.54 20.80
CA LEU A 189 -31.17 -30.46 20.14
C LEU A 189 -32.09 -31.62 20.56
N ALA A 190 -31.56 -32.82 20.74
CA ALA A 190 -32.33 -33.99 21.19
C ALA A 190 -32.86 -33.86 22.64
N ARG A 191 -32.34 -32.94 23.46
CA ARG A 191 -32.79 -32.71 24.84
C ARG A 191 -33.92 -31.69 24.98
N HIS A 192 -34.29 -30.97 23.91
CA HIS A 192 -35.33 -29.93 23.93
C HIS A 192 -36.52 -30.24 23.00
N THR A 193 -37.14 -31.40 23.17
CA THR A 193 -38.50 -31.67 22.67
C THR A 193 -39.43 -31.90 23.85
N VAL A 194 -40.14 -30.85 24.27
CA VAL A 194 -41.25 -30.90 25.24
C VAL A 194 -42.55 -30.82 24.42
N PRO A 195 -43.55 -31.69 24.65
CA PRO A 195 -44.82 -31.65 23.92
C PRO A 195 -45.66 -30.46 24.41
N VAL A 196 -46.13 -29.62 23.49
CA VAL A 196 -46.96 -28.46 23.81
C VAL A 196 -48.43 -28.80 23.56
N THR A 197 -49.24 -28.70 24.63
CA THR A 197 -50.70 -28.75 24.64
C THR A 197 -51.28 -27.40 24.19
N GLU A 198 -52.21 -27.41 23.23
CA GLU A 198 -52.91 -26.22 22.71
C GLU A 198 -54.04 -25.72 23.64
N PRO A 199 -54.18 -24.39 23.83
CA PRO A 199 -55.42 -23.77 24.28
C PRO A 199 -56.16 -23.07 23.12
N SER A 200 -57.49 -23.24 23.13
CA SER A 200 -58.49 -22.75 22.18
C SER A 200 -58.88 -21.28 22.40
N LEU A 201 -59.35 -20.61 21.35
CA LEU A 201 -60.34 -19.50 21.32
C LEU A 201 -60.74 -19.20 19.84
N PRO A 202 -61.86 -18.50 19.55
CA PRO A 202 -63.02 -18.99 18.79
C PRO A 202 -63.11 -18.46 17.34
N PRO A 203 -64.10 -18.87 16.51
CA PRO A 203 -64.02 -18.79 15.06
C PRO A 203 -64.59 -17.49 14.49
N PRO A 204 -64.12 -17.04 13.30
CA PRO A 204 -64.90 -16.17 12.43
C PRO A 204 -65.52 -16.95 11.26
N SER A 205 -66.79 -16.64 10.98
CA SER A 205 -67.57 -17.02 9.79
C SER A 205 -67.54 -15.86 8.74
N PRO A 206 -68.10 -15.99 7.53
CA PRO A 206 -67.30 -16.17 6.30
C PRO A 206 -67.66 -15.20 5.15
N VAL A 207 -66.69 -14.75 4.35
CA VAL A 207 -66.94 -14.12 3.02
C VAL A 207 -65.71 -14.41 2.13
N GLU A 208 -65.76 -15.44 1.27
CA GLU A 208 -66.07 -15.38 -0.19
C GLU A 208 -64.79 -15.21 -1.04
N GLN A 209 -64.09 -16.30 -1.37
CA GLN A 209 -64.13 -17.09 -2.62
C GLN A 209 -63.50 -16.46 -3.88
N MET A 210 -62.39 -17.12 -4.31
CA MET A 210 -61.97 -17.47 -5.69
C MET A 210 -61.74 -16.31 -6.68
N ALA A 211 -60.64 -16.24 -7.45
CA ALA A 211 -60.11 -17.16 -8.48
C ALA A 211 -58.86 -16.44 -9.06
N ALA A 212 -57.89 -16.97 -9.80
CA ALA A 212 -57.50 -18.29 -10.29
C ALA A 212 -56.08 -18.16 -10.89
N VAL A 213 -55.28 -19.23 -10.74
CA VAL A 213 -54.45 -19.92 -11.77
C VAL A 213 -53.65 -19.07 -12.78
N ALA A 214 -52.30 -19.18 -12.75
CA ALA A 214 -51.49 -19.97 -13.71
C ALA A 214 -49.99 -19.58 -13.68
N THR A 215 -49.14 -20.59 -13.42
CA THR A 215 -47.81 -20.89 -14.03
C THR A 215 -46.98 -19.81 -14.72
N VAL A 216 -45.67 -19.73 -14.41
CA VAL A 216 -44.52 -20.28 -15.20
C VAL A 216 -43.19 -19.95 -14.46
N GLU A 217 -42.26 -20.92 -14.49
CA GLU A 217 -40.89 -20.89 -13.95
C GLU A 217 -40.00 -19.70 -14.38
N PRO A 218 -38.90 -19.49 -13.65
CA PRO A 218 -37.62 -19.18 -14.31
C PRO A 218 -36.51 -20.20 -13.99
N PRO A 219 -35.53 -20.33 -14.91
CA PRO A 219 -34.52 -21.37 -14.92
C PRO A 219 -33.30 -21.05 -14.06
N ASN A 220 -32.58 -22.12 -13.76
CA ASN A 220 -31.27 -22.21 -13.14
C ASN A 220 -30.15 -21.56 -13.98
N ALA A 221 -29.29 -20.74 -13.36
CA ALA A 221 -27.91 -20.50 -13.77
C ALA A 221 -27.10 -19.84 -12.63
N GLU A 222 -26.36 -20.68 -11.92
CA GLU A 222 -25.03 -20.48 -11.32
C GLU A 222 -24.55 -19.06 -10.97
N VAL A 223 -24.46 -18.79 -9.67
CA VAL A 223 -23.38 -17.96 -9.11
C VAL A 223 -22.72 -18.73 -7.97
N GLU A 224 -21.46 -19.12 -8.21
CA GLU A 224 -20.52 -19.66 -7.25
C GLU A 224 -20.45 -18.77 -5.98
N SER A 225 -21.04 -19.27 -4.90
CA SER A 225 -20.81 -18.76 -3.56
C SER A 225 -19.41 -19.16 -3.10
N ARG A 226 -18.45 -18.26 -3.34
CA ARG A 226 -17.10 -18.35 -2.82
C ARG A 226 -17.17 -18.39 -1.29
N ALA A 227 -16.91 -19.58 -0.75
CA ALA A 227 -17.03 -19.90 0.66
C ALA A 227 -16.24 -18.90 1.54
N ARG A 228 -16.93 -18.41 2.57
CA ARG A 228 -16.35 -17.62 3.66
C ARG A 228 -15.16 -18.37 4.27
N ARG A 229 -13.98 -17.78 4.19
CA ARG A 229 -12.82 -18.25 4.94
C ARG A 229 -13.09 -18.10 6.44
N PRO A 230 -12.71 -19.07 7.29
CA PRO A 230 -12.80 -18.92 8.72
C PRO A 230 -11.86 -17.81 9.20
N ARG A 231 -12.40 -16.93 10.04
CA ARG A 231 -11.67 -15.88 10.76
C ARG A 231 -10.62 -16.54 11.67
N PRO A 232 -9.33 -16.19 11.58
CA PRO A 232 -8.34 -16.65 12.54
C PRO A 232 -8.71 -16.13 13.93
N GLU A 233 -8.77 -17.03 14.90
CA GLU A 233 -8.75 -16.70 16.31
C GLU A 233 -7.53 -15.81 16.60
N PRO A 234 -7.67 -14.74 17.41
CA PRO A 234 -6.55 -13.89 17.74
C PRO A 234 -5.53 -14.72 18.55
N ALA A 235 -4.41 -15.05 17.90
CA ALA A 235 -3.23 -15.53 18.58
C ALA A 235 -2.88 -14.50 19.66
N LYS A 236 -2.74 -14.96 20.89
CA LYS A 236 -2.14 -14.19 21.99
C LYS A 236 -0.73 -13.82 21.55
N ALA A 237 -0.59 -12.64 20.96
CA ALA A 237 0.69 -11.99 20.81
C ALA A 237 1.16 -11.67 22.22
N ASP A 238 2.24 -12.31 22.66
CA ASP A 238 3.12 -11.75 23.68
C ASP A 238 3.71 -10.47 23.08
N SER A 239 2.91 -9.41 23.10
CA SER A 239 3.39 -8.08 22.86
C SER A 239 4.05 -7.64 24.16
N THR A 240 5.36 -7.85 24.26
CA THR A 240 6.20 -6.96 25.05
C THR A 240 6.13 -5.59 24.38
N GLN A 241 5.02 -4.89 24.58
CA GLN A 241 4.96 -3.46 24.32
C GLN A 241 5.90 -2.87 25.36
N GLU A 242 7.10 -2.49 24.93
CA GLU A 242 7.79 -1.40 25.60
C GLU A 242 6.81 -0.23 25.58
N SER A 243 6.11 -0.06 26.70
CA SER A 243 5.35 1.14 26.97
C SER A 243 6.36 2.27 26.91
N LEU A 244 6.40 2.98 25.79
CA LEU A 244 7.02 4.29 25.70
C LEU A 244 6.35 5.10 26.80
N LYS A 245 7.05 5.24 27.93
CA LYS A 245 6.62 6.06 29.04
C LYS A 245 6.80 7.49 28.55
N LEU A 246 5.78 7.97 27.83
CA LEU A 246 5.66 9.37 27.46
C LEU A 246 5.66 10.13 28.77
N GLU A 247 6.76 10.81 29.08
CA GLU A 247 6.81 11.79 30.15
C GLU A 247 5.85 12.91 29.73
N VAL A 248 4.60 12.81 30.19
CA VAL A 248 3.62 13.88 30.02
C VAL A 248 4.14 15.04 30.86
N PRO A 249 4.58 16.16 30.25
CA PRO A 249 5.03 17.30 31.01
C PRO A 249 3.90 17.73 31.94
N SER A 250 4.20 17.99 33.21
CA SER A 250 3.22 18.34 34.25
C SER A 250 2.50 19.68 34.02
N GLY A 251 2.75 20.35 32.88
CA GLY A 251 2.03 21.53 32.44
C GLY A 251 0.77 21.12 31.69
N GLY A 252 -0.37 21.74 32.03
CA GLY A 252 -1.63 21.51 31.32
C GLY A 252 -1.46 21.69 29.81
N TYR A 253 -1.89 20.71 29.03
CA TYR A 253 -1.85 20.77 27.58
C TYR A 253 -2.69 21.94 27.07
N GLN A 254 -2.08 22.85 26.32
CA GLN A 254 -2.77 23.93 25.63
C GLN A 254 -2.88 23.57 24.15
N LEU A 255 -4.09 23.66 23.61
CA LEU A 255 -4.33 23.45 22.19
C LEU A 255 -3.53 24.48 21.36
N PRO A 256 -2.80 24.04 20.33
CA PRO A 256 -2.05 24.95 19.47
C PRO A 256 -3.00 25.88 18.72
N HIS A 257 -2.59 27.13 18.54
CA HIS A 257 -3.37 28.11 17.81
C HIS A 257 -3.33 27.86 16.29
N LEU A 258 -4.43 28.12 15.58
CA LEU A 258 -4.53 27.93 14.11
C LEU A 258 -3.58 28.84 13.32
N SER A 259 -2.95 29.84 13.95
CA SER A 259 -1.91 30.67 13.34
C SER A 259 -0.63 29.90 13.00
N LEU A 260 -0.42 28.71 13.57
CA LEU A 260 0.68 27.83 13.15
C LEU A 260 0.49 27.28 11.73
N LEU A 261 -0.74 27.31 11.22
CA LEU A 261 -1.06 26.84 9.87
C LEU A 261 -0.95 27.98 8.87
N THR A 262 -0.46 27.65 7.67
CA THR A 262 -0.31 28.58 6.54
C THR A 262 -1.63 29.26 6.21
N ASP A 263 -1.60 30.58 6.06
CA ASP A 263 -2.75 31.37 5.65
C ASP A 263 -3.24 30.98 4.24
N LEU A 264 -4.55 31.12 4.05
CA LEU A 264 -5.13 30.87 2.74
C LEU A 264 -4.63 31.93 1.75
N PRO A 265 -4.17 31.52 0.55
CA PRO A 265 -3.96 32.48 -0.52
C PRO A 265 -5.27 33.21 -0.81
N ALA A 266 -5.21 34.53 -1.01
CA ALA A 266 -6.37 35.32 -1.40
C ALA A 266 -7.07 34.63 -2.58
N ILE A 267 -8.37 34.35 -2.44
CA ILE A 267 -9.20 33.59 -3.37
C ILE A 267 -9.04 34.16 -4.78
N ARG A 268 -8.12 33.61 -5.57
CA ARG A 268 -7.87 34.03 -6.94
C ARG A 268 -8.82 33.27 -7.85
N GLY A 269 -10.06 33.76 -7.90
CA GLY A 269 -11.02 33.61 -8.99
C GLY A 269 -11.44 32.18 -9.32
N LYS A 270 -12.77 31.96 -9.35
CA LYS A 270 -13.38 30.87 -10.11
C LYS A 270 -12.64 30.74 -11.45
N GLY A 271 -12.19 29.53 -11.78
CA GLY A 271 -11.37 29.27 -12.96
C GLY A 271 -11.96 29.95 -14.21
N LYS A 272 -11.11 30.49 -15.07
CA LYS A 272 -11.49 31.23 -16.28
C LYS A 272 -12.37 30.44 -17.28
N THR A 273 -12.58 29.15 -17.06
CA THR A 273 -13.44 28.31 -17.89
C THR A 273 -14.89 28.52 -17.47
N ASP A 274 -15.72 29.00 -18.38
CA ASP A 274 -17.16 29.09 -18.17
C ASP A 274 -17.76 27.67 -18.15
N PRO A 275 -18.34 27.22 -17.01
CA PRO A 275 -19.00 25.92 -16.96
C PRO A 275 -20.12 25.77 -18.01
N ALA A 276 -20.71 26.87 -18.48
CA ALA A 276 -21.72 26.83 -19.52
C ALA A 276 -21.16 26.38 -20.88
N GLU A 277 -19.90 26.71 -21.20
CA GLU A 277 -19.23 26.22 -22.41
C GLU A 277 -18.99 24.71 -22.35
N VAL A 278 -18.54 24.23 -21.19
CA VAL A 278 -18.33 22.79 -20.95
C VAL A 278 -19.65 22.04 -20.97
N ALA A 279 -20.73 22.61 -20.42
CA ALA A 279 -22.06 22.04 -20.49
C ALA A 279 -22.54 21.87 -21.94
N ARG A 280 -22.38 22.90 -22.79
CA ARG A 280 -22.72 22.80 -24.22
C ARG A 280 -21.89 21.75 -24.95
N ALA A 281 -20.58 21.71 -24.68
CA ALA A 281 -19.70 20.70 -25.27
C ALA A 281 -20.10 19.28 -24.83
N LEU A 282 -20.51 19.09 -23.58
CA LEU A 282 -21.01 17.82 -23.05
C LEU A 282 -22.31 17.40 -23.74
N GLU A 283 -23.28 18.30 -23.93
CA GLU A 283 -24.52 18.02 -24.68
C GLU A 283 -24.23 17.63 -26.14
N GLN A 284 -23.35 18.37 -26.82
CA GLN A 284 -22.95 18.07 -28.19
C GLN A 284 -22.21 16.72 -28.31
N THR A 285 -21.37 16.41 -27.33
CA THR A 285 -20.66 15.13 -27.26
C THR A 285 -21.65 13.98 -27.06
N LEU A 286 -22.59 14.10 -26.13
CA LEU A 286 -23.60 13.05 -25.92
C LEU A 286 -24.45 12.86 -27.19
N ALA A 287 -24.84 13.96 -27.85
CA ALA A 287 -25.59 13.91 -29.10
C ALA A 287 -24.82 13.20 -30.23
N SER A 288 -23.49 13.36 -30.34
CA SER A 288 -22.69 12.67 -31.36
C SER A 288 -22.61 11.16 -31.16
N PHE A 289 -22.86 10.68 -29.94
CA PHE A 289 -23.01 9.25 -29.60
C PHE A 289 -24.47 8.77 -29.57
N ASP A 290 -25.39 9.51 -30.21
CA ASP A 290 -26.81 9.17 -30.28
C ASP A 290 -27.44 9.08 -28.87
N VAL A 291 -26.98 9.94 -27.96
CA VAL A 291 -27.52 10.10 -26.60
C VAL A 291 -28.09 11.50 -26.48
N GLU A 292 -29.39 11.64 -26.67
CA GLU A 292 -30.07 12.91 -26.42
C GLU A 292 -30.18 13.17 -24.91
N ALA A 293 -29.54 14.24 -24.44
CA ALA A 293 -29.59 14.66 -23.05
C ALA A 293 -29.35 16.16 -22.92
N ARG A 294 -29.79 16.74 -21.81
CA ARG A 294 -29.63 18.18 -21.51
C ARG A 294 -29.03 18.39 -20.13
N VAL A 295 -28.10 19.34 -20.01
CA VAL A 295 -27.57 19.79 -18.72
C VAL A 295 -28.59 20.72 -18.06
N ILE A 296 -29.11 20.32 -16.91
CA ILE A 296 -30.11 21.10 -16.15
C ILE A 296 -29.46 22.05 -15.15
N ARG A 297 -28.33 21.65 -14.54
CA ARG A 297 -27.57 22.45 -13.58
C ARG A 297 -26.14 21.94 -13.45
N TRP A 298 -25.27 22.76 -12.89
CA TRP A 298 -23.90 22.38 -12.55
C TRP A 298 -23.51 22.95 -11.19
N GLU A 299 -22.67 22.21 -10.48
CA GLU A 299 -22.11 22.60 -9.19
C GLU A 299 -20.58 22.51 -9.29
N GLN A 300 -19.90 23.64 -9.10
CA GLN A 300 -18.44 23.74 -9.24
C GLN A 300 -17.76 23.62 -7.88
N GLY A 301 -16.98 22.55 -7.70
CA GLY A 301 -16.16 22.32 -6.52
C GLY A 301 -14.72 22.79 -6.68
N PRO A 302 -13.85 22.51 -5.68
CA PRO A 302 -12.43 22.87 -5.73
C PRO A 302 -11.65 22.12 -6.82
N VAL A 303 -11.92 20.82 -6.99
CA VAL A 303 -11.16 19.93 -7.89
C VAL A 303 -11.96 19.54 -9.13
N VAL A 304 -13.27 19.33 -8.99
CA VAL A 304 -14.16 18.86 -10.04
C VAL A 304 -15.41 19.74 -10.14
N THR A 305 -16.07 19.71 -11.29
CA THR A 305 -17.41 20.27 -11.50
C THR A 305 -18.38 19.13 -11.82
N ARG A 306 -19.49 19.05 -11.09
CA ARG A 306 -20.57 18.09 -11.34
C ARG A 306 -21.62 18.73 -12.24
N PHE A 307 -21.82 18.16 -13.41
CA PHE A 307 -22.89 18.50 -14.34
C PHE A 307 -24.05 17.53 -14.16
N GLU A 308 -25.26 18.06 -14.04
CA GLU A 308 -26.46 17.25 -13.94
C GLU A 308 -27.14 17.19 -15.27
N VAL A 309 -27.19 15.98 -15.80
CA VAL A 309 -27.61 15.68 -17.15
C VAL A 309 -28.92 14.92 -17.08
N GLN A 310 -29.97 15.49 -17.65
CA GLN A 310 -31.26 14.84 -17.79
C GLN A 310 -31.32 14.14 -19.16
N PRO A 311 -31.36 12.80 -19.21
CA PRO A 311 -31.53 12.07 -20.47
C PRO A 311 -32.94 12.26 -21.03
N ALA A 312 -33.06 12.24 -22.36
CA ALA A 312 -34.36 12.22 -23.03
C ALA A 312 -35.12 10.91 -22.75
N PRO A 313 -36.46 10.90 -22.84
CA PRO A 313 -37.26 9.68 -22.71
C PRO A 313 -36.78 8.57 -23.67
N GLY A 314 -36.59 7.36 -23.15
CA GLY A 314 -36.13 6.21 -23.93
C GLY A 314 -34.60 6.03 -23.97
N VAL A 315 -33.81 7.01 -23.55
CA VAL A 315 -32.36 6.86 -23.41
C VAL A 315 -32.03 6.01 -22.18
N ARG A 316 -31.35 4.88 -22.39
CA ARG A 316 -30.92 3.98 -21.31
C ARG A 316 -29.77 4.61 -20.53
N VAL A 317 -29.90 4.68 -19.20
CA VAL A 317 -28.85 5.19 -18.30
C VAL A 317 -27.50 4.48 -18.50
N GLN A 318 -27.54 3.18 -18.76
CA GLN A 318 -26.34 2.38 -19.02
C GLN A 318 -25.57 2.80 -20.29
N LYS A 319 -26.27 3.37 -21.29
CA LYS A 319 -25.62 3.92 -22.51
C LYS A 319 -24.76 5.13 -22.16
N ILE A 320 -25.18 5.95 -21.20
CA ILE A 320 -24.41 7.11 -20.74
C ILE A 320 -23.20 6.66 -19.92
N SER A 321 -23.39 5.71 -18.98
CA SER A 321 -22.28 5.23 -18.15
C SER A 321 -21.20 4.51 -18.96
N SER A 322 -21.55 3.83 -20.05
CA SER A 322 -20.56 3.20 -20.95
C SER A 322 -19.68 4.19 -21.72
N LEU A 323 -20.13 5.44 -21.92
CA LEU A 323 -19.40 6.47 -22.67
C LEU A 323 -18.35 7.22 -21.83
N THR A 324 -18.04 6.75 -20.61
CA THR A 324 -17.12 7.44 -19.69
C THR A 324 -15.78 7.81 -20.35
N ASN A 325 -15.15 6.88 -21.07
CA ASN A 325 -13.87 7.11 -21.73
C ASN A 325 -14.00 8.01 -22.97
N ASP A 326 -15.10 7.88 -23.71
CA ASP A 326 -15.34 8.66 -24.92
C ASP A 326 -15.64 10.12 -24.59
N ILE A 327 -16.41 10.37 -23.53
CA ILE A 327 -16.65 11.72 -22.98
C ILE A 327 -15.33 12.32 -22.47
N ALA A 328 -14.49 11.53 -21.79
CA ALA A 328 -13.16 11.99 -21.36
C ALA A 328 -12.31 12.45 -22.54
N LEU A 329 -12.28 11.64 -23.61
CA LEU A 329 -11.53 11.92 -24.83
C LEU A 329 -12.07 13.17 -25.56
N ALA A 330 -13.38 13.26 -25.76
CA ALA A 330 -14.01 14.36 -26.47
C ALA A 330 -13.85 15.71 -25.76
N LEU A 331 -13.91 15.71 -24.43
CA LEU A 331 -13.76 16.92 -23.60
C LEU A 331 -12.31 17.20 -23.19
N ALA A 332 -11.34 16.41 -23.68
CA ALA A 332 -9.93 16.48 -23.31
C ALA A 332 -9.70 16.46 -21.78
N ALA A 333 -10.52 15.69 -21.05
CA ALA A 333 -10.44 15.52 -19.62
C ALA A 333 -9.60 14.28 -19.26
N PRO A 334 -8.78 14.32 -18.19
CA PRO A 334 -7.95 13.17 -17.82
C PRO A 334 -8.77 11.96 -17.34
N SER A 335 -9.93 12.21 -16.75
CA SER A 335 -10.88 11.18 -16.30
C SER A 335 -12.26 11.79 -16.13
N VAL A 336 -13.31 10.97 -16.23
CA VAL A 336 -14.70 11.35 -15.98
C VAL A 336 -15.30 10.37 -14.99
N ARG A 337 -16.07 10.86 -14.02
CA ARG A 337 -16.86 10.01 -13.12
C ARG A 337 -18.34 10.23 -13.40
N ILE A 338 -19.07 9.13 -13.62
CA ILE A 338 -20.50 9.16 -13.90
C ILE A 338 -21.25 8.50 -12.73
N GLU A 339 -22.12 9.28 -12.09
CA GLU A 339 -23.02 8.84 -11.04
C GLU A 339 -24.44 8.75 -11.60
N ALA A 340 -24.95 7.54 -11.75
CA ALA A 340 -26.22 7.31 -12.42
C ALA A 340 -27.05 6.21 -11.72
N PRO A 341 -28.31 6.49 -11.31
CA PRO A 341 -28.95 7.81 -11.19
C PRO A 341 -28.46 8.59 -9.97
N ILE A 342 -28.62 9.92 -9.96
CA ILE A 342 -28.43 10.74 -8.75
C ILE A 342 -29.53 10.40 -7.73
N PRO A 343 -29.21 10.03 -6.47
CA PRO A 343 -30.22 9.73 -5.46
C PRO A 343 -31.25 10.86 -5.30
N GLY A 344 -32.53 10.52 -5.42
CA GLY A 344 -33.64 11.47 -5.29
C GLY A 344 -33.89 12.38 -6.51
N LYS A 345 -33.18 12.20 -7.63
CA LYS A 345 -33.34 13.01 -8.86
C LYS A 345 -33.39 12.13 -10.10
N SER A 346 -34.19 12.53 -11.09
CA SER A 346 -34.24 11.86 -12.42
C SER A 346 -33.16 12.41 -13.36
N ALA A 347 -31.90 12.37 -12.90
CA ALA A 347 -30.75 12.90 -13.62
C ALA A 347 -29.51 12.03 -13.40
N VAL A 348 -28.53 12.20 -14.28
CA VAL A 348 -27.20 11.58 -14.24
C VAL A 348 -26.18 12.66 -13.88
N GLY A 349 -25.35 12.40 -12.87
CA GLY A 349 -24.25 13.29 -12.48
C GLY A 349 -23.00 12.94 -13.26
N ILE A 350 -22.45 13.89 -14.01
CA ILE A 350 -21.18 13.75 -14.72
C ILE A 350 -20.17 14.70 -14.10
N GLU A 351 -19.15 14.16 -13.45
CA GLU A 351 -18.09 14.90 -12.78
C GLU A 351 -16.88 15.04 -13.70
N LEU A 352 -16.51 16.28 -14.00
CA LEU A 352 -15.38 16.64 -14.84
C LEU A 352 -14.31 17.38 -14.01
N PRO A 353 -13.02 17.04 -14.14
CA PRO A 353 -11.93 17.80 -13.53
C PRO A 353 -11.94 19.26 -13.97
N ASN A 354 -11.72 20.16 -13.02
CA ASN A 354 -11.55 21.57 -13.33
C ASN A 354 -10.23 21.80 -14.06
N GLN A 355 -10.21 22.70 -15.06
CA GLN A 355 -8.95 23.10 -15.71
C GLN A 355 -7.95 23.74 -14.73
N LYS A 356 -8.48 24.38 -13.67
CA LYS A 356 -7.69 24.89 -12.54
C LYS A 356 -8.28 24.36 -11.25
N THR A 357 -7.56 23.48 -10.59
CA THR A 357 -7.93 22.93 -9.29
C THR A 357 -7.46 23.85 -8.17
N SER A 358 -8.31 24.07 -7.17
CA SER A 358 -7.97 24.80 -5.95
C SER A 358 -7.46 23.84 -4.88
N LEU A 359 -6.34 24.17 -4.25
CA LEU A 359 -5.82 23.39 -3.13
C LEU A 359 -6.77 23.53 -1.93
N VAL A 360 -7.09 22.41 -1.28
CA VAL A 360 -7.86 22.38 -0.04
C VAL A 360 -6.88 22.49 1.14
N HIS A 361 -6.95 23.59 1.90
CA HIS A 361 -6.04 23.87 3.01
C HIS A 361 -6.65 23.36 4.31
N ILE A 362 -5.91 22.59 5.11
CA ILE A 362 -6.42 22.11 6.41
C ILE A 362 -6.93 23.24 7.32
N LYS A 363 -6.25 24.39 7.34
CA LYS A 363 -6.67 25.58 8.10
C LYS A 363 -8.10 26.00 7.77
N GLU A 364 -8.50 25.91 6.51
CA GLU A 364 -9.83 26.34 6.07
C GLU A 364 -10.94 25.47 6.65
N ILE A 365 -10.67 24.18 6.88
CA ILE A 365 -11.62 23.23 7.45
C ILE A 365 -11.66 23.41 8.97
N LEU A 366 -10.49 23.52 9.62
CA LEU A 366 -10.41 23.72 11.07
C LEU A 366 -10.95 25.08 11.53
N SER A 367 -10.97 26.08 10.65
CA SER A 367 -11.56 27.39 10.92
C SER A 367 -13.09 27.43 10.78
N THR A 368 -13.74 26.35 10.33
CA THR A 368 -15.20 26.28 10.19
C THR A 368 -15.89 26.26 11.56
N GLU A 369 -17.09 26.85 11.64
CA GLU A 369 -17.88 26.79 12.87
C GLU A 369 -18.23 25.34 13.26
N GLU A 370 -18.43 24.47 12.27
CA GLU A 370 -18.76 23.06 12.47
C GLU A 370 -17.64 22.33 13.21
N TYR A 371 -16.37 22.57 12.85
CA TYR A 371 -15.22 21.99 13.55
C TYR A 371 -15.01 22.64 14.92
N GLN A 372 -15.13 23.96 15.01
CA GLN A 372 -14.88 24.69 16.27
C GLN A 372 -15.93 24.41 17.35
N ARG A 373 -17.15 24.02 16.95
CA ARG A 373 -18.22 23.62 17.88
C ARG A 373 -18.23 22.11 18.16
N ALA A 374 -17.32 21.33 17.58
CA ALA A 374 -17.23 19.91 17.83
C ALA A 374 -16.92 19.65 19.31
N THR A 375 -17.73 18.81 19.97
CA THR A 375 -17.60 18.51 21.39
C THR A 375 -16.78 17.24 21.64
N THR A 376 -16.65 16.37 20.64
CA THR A 376 -15.91 15.12 20.74
C THR A 376 -14.43 15.34 20.38
N PRO A 377 -13.49 14.77 21.17
CA PRO A 377 -12.05 14.97 20.93
C PRO A 377 -11.52 14.20 19.71
N LEU A 378 -12.38 13.41 19.07
CA LEU A 378 -12.05 12.48 17.99
C LEU A 378 -12.62 12.91 16.63
N VAL A 379 -13.05 14.17 16.50
CA VAL A 379 -13.41 14.74 15.20
C VAL A 379 -12.16 14.97 14.35
N VAL A 380 -12.20 14.43 13.14
CA VAL A 380 -11.15 14.55 12.14
C VAL A 380 -11.68 15.34 10.96
N ALA A 381 -10.90 16.35 10.56
CA ALA A 381 -11.10 17.06 9.30
C ALA A 381 -10.62 16.19 8.13
N VAL A 382 -11.56 15.68 7.32
CA VAL A 382 -11.24 14.80 6.18
C VAL A 382 -10.87 15.61 4.94
N GLY A 383 -11.65 16.65 4.64
CA GLY A 383 -11.48 17.41 3.40
C GLY A 383 -12.68 18.28 3.07
N LYS A 384 -12.90 18.50 1.77
CA LYS A 384 -14.09 19.12 1.22
C LYS A 384 -14.78 18.18 0.24
N ASP A 385 -16.09 18.27 0.15
CA ASP A 385 -16.86 17.56 -0.86
C ASP A 385 -16.75 18.21 -2.25
N ILE A 386 -17.47 17.65 -3.22
CA ILE A 386 -17.55 18.15 -4.60
C ILE A 386 -18.23 19.51 -4.74
N ALA A 387 -18.97 19.98 -3.74
CA ALA A 387 -19.57 21.32 -3.70
C ALA A 387 -18.68 22.32 -2.93
N GLY A 388 -17.60 21.84 -2.28
CA GLY A 388 -16.68 22.64 -1.50
C GLY A 388 -17.07 22.77 -0.02
N HIS A 389 -18.08 22.04 0.45
CA HIS A 389 -18.46 21.99 1.85
C HIS A 389 -17.45 21.15 2.64
N PRO A 390 -17.08 21.58 3.88
CA PRO A 390 -16.18 20.82 4.72
C PRO A 390 -16.79 19.48 5.13
N ILE A 391 -15.97 18.42 5.11
CA ILE A 391 -16.34 17.09 5.58
C ILE A 391 -15.55 16.76 6.84
N LEU A 392 -16.28 16.57 7.92
CA LEU A 392 -15.79 16.17 9.22
C LEU A 392 -16.26 14.74 9.51
N ALA A 393 -15.41 13.95 10.16
CA ALA A 393 -15.75 12.59 10.58
C ALA A 393 -15.44 12.43 12.07
N ASP A 394 -16.37 11.86 12.83
CA ASP A 394 -16.13 11.51 14.24
C ASP A 394 -15.66 10.07 14.36
N LEU A 395 -14.40 9.86 14.78
CA LEU A 395 -13.87 8.52 15.01
C LEU A 395 -14.51 7.82 16.22
N ALA A 396 -15.24 8.54 17.09
CA ALA A 396 -16.01 7.90 18.15
C ALA A 396 -17.21 7.11 17.58
N GLU A 397 -17.84 7.61 16.52
CA GLU A 397 -18.93 6.92 15.80
C GLU A 397 -18.39 5.86 14.82
N MET A 398 -17.17 6.07 14.32
CA MET A 398 -16.44 5.15 13.46
C MET A 398 -15.19 4.62 14.19
N PRO A 399 -15.34 3.69 15.16
CA PRO A 399 -14.27 3.33 16.11
C PRO A 399 -12.99 2.81 15.44
N HIS A 400 -13.11 2.33 14.20
CA HIS A 400 -12.00 1.92 13.37
C HIS A 400 -12.21 2.43 11.94
N LEU A 401 -11.15 3.01 11.35
CA LEU A 401 -11.12 3.51 9.98
C LEU A 401 -10.05 2.77 9.18
N LEU A 402 -10.41 2.29 7.98
CA LEU A 402 -9.46 1.74 7.01
C LEU A 402 -9.15 2.80 5.96
N LEU A 403 -7.87 3.12 5.80
CA LEU A 403 -7.37 4.01 4.74
C LEU A 403 -6.55 3.19 3.74
N ALA A 404 -6.86 3.32 2.46
CA ALA A 404 -6.15 2.66 1.36
C ALA A 404 -5.86 3.66 0.23
N GLY A 405 -4.67 3.56 -0.37
CA GLY A 405 -4.20 4.40 -1.48
C GLY A 405 -2.98 3.76 -2.15
N ALA A 406 -2.74 4.07 -3.41
CA ALA A 406 -1.69 3.48 -4.24
C ALA A 406 -0.35 4.23 -4.14
#